data_AF-A0A0R1JZM4-F1
#
_entry.id   AF-A0A0R1JZM4-F1
#
_cell.length_a   1.000
_cell.length_b   1.000
_cell.length_c   1.000
_cell.angle_alpha   90.00
_cell.angle_beta   90.00
_cell.angle_gamma   90.00
#
_symmetry.space_group_name_H-M   'P 1'
#
loop_
_entity.id
_entity.type
_entity.pdbx_description
1 polymer ?
#
loop_
_entity_poly.entity_id
_entity_poly.type
_entity_poly.pdbx_seq_one_letter_code
_entity_poly.pdbx_strand_id
1 'polypeptide(L)' 'MTKHYLTTHNIPFTEHNINQEPEYIDYLKNKGFQMVPVLEADGLQAFSGFRPDALKQLAG' A
#
# COMPACT_ATOMS: atom_id res chain seq x y z
N MET A 1 -6.41 8.21 -6.32
CA MET A 1 -5.20 9.04 -6.18
C MET A 1 -3.93 8.17 -6.13
N THR A 2 -3.76 7.26 -5.16
CA THR A 2 -2.58 6.36 -5.07
C THR A 2 -2.37 5.49 -6.31
N LYS A 3 -3.40 4.74 -6.72
CA LYS A 3 -3.33 3.86 -7.89
C LYS A 3 -3.00 4.64 -9.16
N HIS A 4 -3.66 5.77 -9.35
CA HIS A 4 -3.45 6.61 -10.53
C HIS A 4 -2.01 7.10 -10.62
N TYR A 5 -1.38 7.41 -9.49
CA TYR A 5 0.03 7.79 -9.43
C TYR A 5 0.94 6.61 -9.81
N LEU A 6 0.74 5.44 -9.20
CA LEU A 6 1.51 4.23 -9.52
C LEU A 6 1.36 3.83 -11.00
N THR A 7 0.14 3.89 -11.54
CA THR A 7 -0.13 3.64 -12.96
C THR A 7 0.53 4.68 -13.88
N THR A 8 0.46 5.97 -13.54
CA THR A 8 1.13 7.04 -14.32
C THR A 8 2.65 6.89 -14.32
N HIS A 9 3.23 6.41 -13.22
CA HIS A 9 4.66 6.16 -13.11
C HIS A 9 5.09 4.75 -13.57
N ASN A 10 4.17 3.97 -14.16
CA ASN A 10 4.42 2.60 -14.61
C ASN A 10 4.99 1.67 -13.51
N ILE A 11 4.71 1.98 -12.24
CA ILE A 11 5.15 1.19 -11.10
C ILE A 11 4.23 -0.02 -11.00
N PRO A 12 4.75 -1.26 -11.07
CA PRO A 12 3.92 -2.45 -10.86
C PRO A 12 3.44 -2.46 -9.41
N PHE A 13 2.13 -2.56 -9.21
CA PHE A 13 1.53 -2.68 -7.89
C PHE A 13 0.41 -3.72 -7.91
N THR A 14 0.25 -4.42 -6.80
CA THR A 14 -0.86 -5.34 -6.58
C THR A 14 -1.80 -4.72 -5.55
N GLU A 15 -3.08 -4.66 -5.89
CA GLU A 15 -4.10 -4.30 -4.90
C GLU A 15 -4.64 -5.57 -4.26
N HIS A 16 -4.56 -5.63 -2.94
CA HIS A 16 -5.26 -6.62 -2.13
C HIS A 16 -6.41 -5.95 -1.39
N ASN A 17 -7.64 -6.36 -1.67
CA ASN A 17 -8.81 -5.81 -1.01
C ASN A 17 -9.20 -6.70 0.16
N ILE A 18 -8.98 -6.21 1.38
CA ILE A 18 -9.32 -6.94 2.61
C ILE A 18 -10.81 -7.34 2.74
N ASN A 19 -11.71 -6.70 1.98
CA ASN A 19 -13.12 -7.12 1.93
C ASN A 19 -13.35 -8.37 1.08
N GLN A 20 -12.49 -8.59 0.08
CA GLN A 20 -12.54 -9.77 -0.80
C GLN A 20 -11.61 -10.87 -0.27
N GLU A 21 -10.46 -10.49 0.29
CA GLU A 21 -9.41 -11.36 0.78
C GLU A 21 -9.20 -11.11 2.30
N PRO A 22 -10.05 -11.69 3.17
CA PRO A 22 -9.98 -11.46 4.61
C PRO A 22 -8.69 -12.00 5.24
N GLU A 23 -7.94 -12.87 4.56
CA GLU A 23 -6.61 -13.34 4.99
C GLU A 23 -5.62 -12.18 5.22
N TYR A 24 -5.75 -11.09 4.45
CA TYR A 24 -4.90 -9.92 4.63
C TYR A 24 -5.26 -9.15 5.90
N ILE A 25 -6.44 -9.34 6.50
CA ILE A 25 -6.79 -8.72 7.79
C ILE A 25 -5.86 -9.26 8.88
N ASP A 26 -5.66 -10.57 8.94
CA ASP A 26 -4.76 -11.20 9.91
C ASP A 26 -3.29 -10.84 9.63
N TYR A 27 -2.91 -10.72 8.35
CA TYR A 27 -1.59 -10.23 7.95
C TYR A 27 -1.35 -8.79 8.46
N LEU A 28 -2.29 -7.88 8.24
CA LEU A 28 -2.20 -6.48 8.69
C LEU A 28 -2.15 -6.39 10.21
N LYS A 29 -2.97 -7.17 10.92
CA LYS A 29 -2.96 -7.26 12.39
C LYS A 29 -1.63 -7.77 12.92
N ASN A 30 -1.06 -8.82 12.31
CA ASN A 30 0.26 -9.34 12.69
C ASN A 30 1.37 -8.30 12.50
N LYS A 31 1.27 -7.46 11.46
CA LYS A 31 2.19 -6.34 11.26
C LYS A 31 1.93 -5.13 12.19
N GLY A 32 0.86 -5.15 12.98
CA GLY A 32 0.50 -4.07 13.89
C GLY A 32 -0.23 -2.90 13.21
N PHE A 33 -0.65 -3.06 11.96
CA PHE A 33 -1.45 -2.04 11.28
C PHE A 33 -2.89 -2.09 11.77
N GLN A 34 -3.38 -0.93 12.21
CA GLN A 34 -4.76 -0.77 12.72
C GLN A 34 -5.65 0.03 11.75
N MET A 35 -5.08 0.57 10.67
CA MET A 35 -5.81 1.38 9.71
C MET A 35 -5.47 0.99 8.27
N VAL A 36 -6.48 1.06 7.40
CA VAL A 36 -6.35 0.90 5.95
C VAL A 36 -6.60 2.25 5.25
N PRO A 37 -6.09 2.48 4.04
CA PRO A 37 -5.30 1.57 3.18
C PRO A 37 -3.87 1.40 3.69
N VAL A 38 -3.29 0.20 3.56
CA VAL A 38 -1.87 -0.05 3.85
C VAL A 38 -1.13 -0.18 2.53
N LEU A 39 0.00 0.51 2.40
CA LEU A 39 0.90 0.38 1.27
C LEU A 39 2.18 -0.30 1.71
N GLU A 40 2.54 -1.29 0.92
CA GLU A 40 3.81 -1.99 1.03
C GLU A 40 4.47 -1.94 -0.34
N ALA A 41 5.76 -1.59 -0.35
CA ALA A 41 6.53 -1.54 -1.57
C ALA A 41 7.95 -1.98 -1.26
N ASP A 42 8.56 -2.72 -2.19
CA ASP A 42 9.95 -3.11 -2.09
C ASP A 42 10.85 -1.87 -2.02
N GLY A 43 11.67 -1.78 -0.97
CA GLY A 43 12.52 -0.62 -0.70
C GLY A 43 11.88 0.49 0.13
N LEU A 44 10.59 0.39 0.50
CA LEU A 44 9.95 1.28 1.47
C LEU A 44 9.41 0.51 2.67
N GLN A 45 9.47 1.17 3.82
CA GLN A 45 8.82 0.66 5.02
C GLN A 45 7.30 0.71 4.82
N ALA A 46 6.63 -0.43 5.03
CA ALA A 46 5.18 -0.53 4.95
C ALA A 46 4.53 0.55 5.84
N PHE A 47 3.58 1.29 5.28
CA PHE A 47 2.91 2.37 5.99
C PHE A 47 1.41 2.28 5.80
N SER A 48 0.69 2.68 6.85
CA SER A 48 -0.76 2.76 6.83
C SER A 48 -1.22 4.20 6.55
N GLY A 49 -2.24 4.33 5.70
CA GLY A 49 -2.84 5.58 5.27
C GLY A 49 -2.40 6.04 3.88
N PHE A 50 -3.05 7.09 3.40
CA PHE A 50 -2.70 7.73 2.14
C PHE A 50 -1.54 8.72 2.36
N ARG A 51 -0.33 8.36 1.90
CA ARG A 51 0.87 9.22 2.01
C ARG A 51 1.43 9.57 0.63
N PRO A 52 1.12 10.77 0.10
CA PRO A 52 1.64 11.20 -1.19
C PRO A 52 3.17 11.37 -1.19
N ASP A 53 3.77 11.72 -0.06
CA ASP A 53 5.23 11.85 0.07
C ASP A 53 5.95 10.52 -0.16
N ALA A 54 5.42 9.42 0.40
CA ALA A 54 6.00 8.08 0.22
C ALA A 54 5.82 7.58 -1.22
N LEU A 55 4.68 7.89 -1.86
CA LEU A 55 4.48 7.59 -3.28
C LEU A 55 5.48 8.31 -4.17
N LYS A 56 5.77 9.59 -3.90
CA LYS A 56 6.81 10.33 -4.62
C LYS A 56 8.18 9.67 -4.50
N GLN A 57 8.48 9.05 -3.36
CA GLN A 57 9.73 8.33 -3.14
C GLN A 57 9.83 7.03 -3.96
N LEU A 58 8.71 6.41 -4.34
CA LEU A 58 8.68 5.25 -5.25
C LEU A 58 8.81 5.63 -6.73
N ALA A 59 8.45 6.86 -7.06
CA ALA A 59 8.48 7.39 -8.43
C ALA A 59 9.75 8.20 -8.75
N GLY A 60 10.71 8.24 -7.81
CA GLY A 60 11.96 8.99 -7.90
C GLY A 60 13.05 8.25 -8.66
#